data_AF-A0A0C2T580-F1
#
_entry.id   AF-A0A0C2T580-F1
#
_cell.length_a   1.000
_cell.length_b   1.000
_cell.length_c   1.000
_cell.angle_alpha   90.00
_cell.angle_beta   90.00
_cell.angle_gamma   90.00
#
_symmetry.space_group_name_H-M   'P 1'
#
loop_
_entity.id
_entity.type
_entity.pdbx_description
1 polymer ?
#
loop_
_entity_poly.entity_id
_entity_poly.type
_entity_poly.pdbx_seq_one_letter_code
_entity_poly.pdbx_strand_id
1 'polypeptide(L)' 'MGGISIVNNTSHDIYVSVTQTGGDFGGAGSEKWFTLKADGGTDTWGSRNDWQVIRFTRSQKPGVLVETILGIPGKTVNIY' A
#
# COMPACT_ATOMS: atom_id res chain seq x y z
N MET A 1 0.10 4.64 17.42
CA MET A 1 0.44 3.82 16.25
C MET A 1 -0.83 3.27 15.63
N GLY A 2 -1.07 3.59 14.36
CA GLY A 2 -2.21 3.06 13.60
C GLY A 2 -1.73 2.14 12.47
N GLY A 3 -2.62 1.28 11.98
CA GLY A 3 -2.40 0.54 10.73
C GLY A 3 -2.95 1.30 9.53
N ILE A 4 -2.33 1.14 8.38
CA ILE A 4 -2.91 1.56 7.09
C ILE A 4 -3.46 0.30 6.44
N SER A 5 -4.78 0.24 6.26
CA SER A 5 -5.44 -0.89 5.59
C SER A 5 -5.75 -0.52 4.16
N ILE A 6 -5.54 -1.44 3.22
CA ILE A 6 -5.82 -1.23 1.80
C ILE A 6 -6.72 -2.35 1.31
N VAL A 7 -7.74 -2.02 0.52
CA VAL A 7 -8.68 -2.96 -0.10
C VAL A 7 -8.64 -2.76 -1.61
N ASN A 8 -8.46 -3.86 -2.35
CA ASN A 8 -8.55 -3.90 -3.80
C ASN A 8 -9.97 -4.30 -4.22
N ASN A 9 -10.79 -3.33 -4.61
CA ASN A 9 -12.14 -3.57 -5.15
C ASN A 9 -12.15 -3.68 -6.68
N THR A 10 -10.98 -3.77 -7.32
CA THR A 10 -10.87 -3.88 -8.77
C THR A 10 -11.02 -5.34 -9.21
N SER A 11 -11.34 -5.56 -10.49
CA SER A 11 -11.47 -6.90 -11.09
C SER A 11 -10.14 -7.63 -11.36
N HIS A 12 -9.01 -7.05 -10.92
CA HIS A 12 -7.68 -7.59 -11.18
C HIS A 12 -6.82 -7.55 -9.92
N ASP A 13 -5.91 -8.51 -9.81
CA ASP A 13 -4.85 -8.45 -8.80
C ASP A 13 -4.03 -7.18 -9.01
N ILE A 14 -3.66 -6.52 -7.92
CA ILE A 14 -2.79 -5.35 -7.93
C ILE A 14 -1.57 -5.59 -7.05
N TYR A 15 -0.49 -4.91 -7.37
CA TYR A 15 0.71 -4.87 -6.54
C TYR A 15 0.72 -3.56 -5.79
N VAL A 16 0.92 -3.62 -4.48
CA VAL A 16 0.92 -2.46 -3.59
C VAL A 16 2.23 -2.38 -2.83
N SER A 17 2.79 -1.19 -2.72
CA SER A 17 3.94 -0.89 -1.87
C SER A 17 3.60 0.28 -0.95
N VAL A 18 3.83 0.09 0.35
CA VAL A 18 3.61 1.13 1.36
C VAL A 18 4.96 1.56 1.90
N THR A 19 5.30 2.83 1.71
CA THR A 19 6.57 3.39 2.17
C THR A 19 6.69 3.22 3.69
N GLN A 20 7.92 3.02 4.18
CA GLN A 20 8.22 3.15 5.60
C GLN A 20 9.12 4.36 5.79
N THR A 21 8.71 5.30 6.64
CA THR A 21 9.51 6.46 7.00
C THR A 21 10.37 6.17 8.23
N GLY A 22 11.40 6.98 8.47
CA GLY A 22 12.27 6.84 9.65
C GLY A 22 11.56 7.02 11.00
N GLY A 23 10.31 7.51 11.00
CA GLY A 23 9.43 7.59 12.17
C GLY A 23 8.61 6.31 12.45
N ASP A 24 8.67 5.32 11.56
CA ASP A 24 8.01 4.02 11.73
C ASP A 24 8.89 3.05 12.54
N PHE A 25 8.26 2.23 13.38
CA PHE A 25 8.96 1.23 14.20
C PHE A 25 9.54 0.13 13.31
N GLY A 26 10.87 0.03 13.22
CA GLY A 26 11.56 -1.04 12.47
C GLY A 26 12.50 -0.59 11.35
N GLY A 27 12.62 0.71 11.08
CA GLY A 27 13.69 1.24 10.23
C GLY A 27 13.46 1.13 8.72
N ALA A 28 14.20 1.97 8.00
CA ALA A 28 13.97 2.37 6.62
C ALA A 28 14.13 1.27 5.56
N GLY A 29 13.44 1.47 4.44
CA GLY A 29 14.02 1.19 3.13
C GLY A 29 13.85 -0.22 2.60
N SER A 30 12.63 -0.58 2.26
CA SER A 30 12.39 -1.63 1.25
C SER A 30 11.04 -1.37 0.62
N GLU A 31 11.01 -0.91 -0.65
CA GLU A 31 9.80 -0.92 -1.48
C GLU A 31 9.45 -2.37 -1.82
N LYS A 32 8.98 -3.12 -0.81
CA LYS A 32 8.38 -4.41 -1.04
C LYS A 32 7.02 -4.18 -1.69
N TRP A 33 6.78 -4.94 -2.74
CA TRP A 33 5.49 -5.01 -3.40
C TRP A 33 4.76 -6.24 -2.90
N PHE A 34 3.51 -6.06 -2.53
CA PHE A 34 2.61 -7.09 -2.05
C PHE A 34 1.45 -7.22 -3.02
N THR A 35 1.06 -8.45 -3.34
CA THR A 35 -0.09 -8.68 -4.21
C THR A 35 -1.36 -8.62 -3.37
N LEU A 36 -2.29 -7.73 -3.72
CA LEU A 36 -3.67 -7.75 -3.24
C LEU A 36 -4.54 -8.41 -4.30
N LYS A 37 -5.28 -9.43 -3.89
CA LYS A 37 -6.20 -10.14 -4.77
C LYS A 37 -7.34 -9.25 -5.24
N ALA A 38 -7.82 -9.50 -6.45
CA ALA A 38 -9.04 -8.91 -6.98
C ALA A 38 -10.24 -9.09 -6.02
N ASP A 39 -11.30 -8.32 -6.25
CA ASP A 39 -12.63 -8.56 -5.66
C ASP A 39 -12.66 -8.52 -4.11
N GLY A 40 -11.96 -7.56 -3.52
CA GLY A 40 -11.99 -7.27 -2.08
C GLY A 40 -10.75 -7.75 -1.31
N GLY A 41 -9.67 -8.15 -1.97
CA GLY A 41 -8.42 -8.51 -1.32
C GLY A 41 -7.88 -7.35 -0.47
N THR A 42 -7.45 -7.65 0.76
CA THR A 42 -7.02 -6.64 1.73
C THR A 42 -5.76 -7.03 2.48
N ASP A 43 -4.98 -6.02 2.87
CA ASP A 43 -3.86 -6.17 3.80
C ASP A 43 -3.73 -4.90 4.66
N THR A 44 -3.06 -5.03 5.81
CA THR A 44 -2.87 -3.95 6.78
C THR A 44 -1.40 -3.82 7.18
N TRP A 45 -0.83 -2.64 6.91
CA TRP A 45 0.52 -2.28 7.31
C TRP A 45 0.49 -1.55 8.64
N GLY A 46 0.86 -2.24 9.71
CA GLY A 46 0.86 -1.74 11.09
C GLY A 46 1.99 -0.77 11.43
N SER A 47 1.99 -0.31 12.69
CA SER A 47 3.05 0.48 13.34
C SER A 47 3.42 1.79 12.65
N ARG A 48 2.43 2.44 12.01
CA ARG A 48 2.61 3.73 11.34
C ARG A 48 2.27 4.89 12.27
N ASN A 49 3.16 5.85 12.33
CA ASN A 49 2.97 7.08 13.10
C ASN A 49 2.64 8.28 12.19
N ASP A 50 3.16 8.25 10.96
CA ASP A 50 2.98 9.32 9.98
C ASP A 50 2.18 8.85 8.77
N TRP A 51 1.74 9.80 7.96
CA TRP A 51 1.13 9.53 6.66
C TRP A 51 2.16 8.89 5.74
N GLN A 52 1.75 7.84 5.02
CA GLN A 52 2.64 7.04 4.19
C GLN A 52 2.26 7.13 2.73
N VAL A 53 3.26 7.18 1.86
CA VAL A 53 3.06 7.08 0.43
C VAL A 53 2.76 5.62 0.08
N ILE A 54 1.57 5.38 -0.46
CA ILE A 54 1.13 4.10 -1.01
C ILE A 54 1.29 4.18 -2.52
N ARG A 55 1.95 3.19 -3.10
CA ARG A 55 2.07 3.01 -4.55
C ARG A 55 1.35 1.75 -4.95
N PHE A 56 0.64 1.76 -6.07
CA PHE A 56 0.07 0.55 -6.62
C PHE A 56 0.17 0.51 -8.15
N THR A 57 0.25 -0.71 -8.69
CA THR A 57 0.29 -0.98 -10.13
C THR A 57 -0.41 -2.30 -10.43
N ARG A 58 -0.95 -2.44 -11.64
CA ARG A 58 -1.55 -3.70 -12.13
C ARG A 58 -0.49 -4.66 -12.70
N SER A 59 0.77 -4.22 -12.85
CA SER A 59 1.86 -5.06 -13.34
C SER A 59 3.23 -4.53 -12.89
N GLN A 60 4.12 -5.43 -12.49
CA GLN A 60 5.52 -5.11 -12.14
C GLN A 60 6.45 -5.04 -13.37
N LYS A 61 5.89 -5.00 -14.59
CA LYS A 61 6.70 -4.82 -15.81
C LYS A 61 7.22 -3.38 -15.89
N PRO A 62 8.46 -3.15 -16.35
CA PRO A 62 8.97 -1.81 -16.58
C PRO A 62 8.07 -1.01 -17.54
N GLY A 63 7.91 0.30 -17.28
CA GLY A 63 7.11 1.20 -18.11
C GLY A 63 5.60 1.21 -17.82
N VAL A 64 5.12 0.42 -16.85
CA VAL A 64 3.73 0.46 -16.40
C VAL A 64 3.51 1.64 -15.46
N LEU A 65 2.33 2.26 -15.56
CA LEU A 65 1.94 3.36 -14.69
C LEU A 65 1.82 2.89 -13.23
N VAL A 66 2.42 3.68 -12.34
CA VAL A 66 2.32 3.51 -10.89
C VAL A 66 1.46 4.64 -10.35
N GLU A 67 0.34 4.28 -9.74
CA GLU A 67 -0.54 5.22 -9.07
C GLU A 67 -0.06 5.42 -7.64
N THR A 68 -0.17 6.66 -7.15
CA THR A 68 0.34 7.04 -5.83
C THR A 68 -0.74 7.76 -5.04
N ILE A 69 -0.96 7.31 -3.81
CA ILE A 69 -1.94 7.89 -2.88
C ILE A 69 -1.36 8.01 -1.49
N LEU A 70 -1.96 8.86 -0.67
CA LEU A 70 -1.50 9.15 0.69
C LEU A 70 -2.32 8.35 1.70
N GLY A 71 -1.68 7.38 2.34
CA GLY A 71 -2.27 6.55 3.39
C GLY A 71 -2.19 7.22 4.75
N ILE A 72 -3.31 7.26 5.46
CA ILE A 72 -3.41 7.86 6.80
C ILE A 72 -3.52 6.74 7.83
N PRO A 73 -2.68 6.70 8.88
CA PRO A 73 -2.78 5.70 9.93
C PRO A 73 -4.18 5.68 10.57
N GLY A 74 -4.76 4.49 10.73
CA GLY A 74 -6.12 4.29 11.24
C GLY A 74 -7.23 4.48 10.20
N LYS A 75 -6.88 4.67 8.92
CA LYS A 75 -7.84 4.75 7.81
C LYS A 75 -7.65 3.60 6.83
N THR A 76 -8.76 3.21 6.21
CA THR A 76 -8.79 2.26 5.10
C THR A 76 -8.79 2.99 3.78
N VAL A 77 -7.94 2.54 2.88
CA VAL A 77 -7.83 2.99 1.50
C VAL A 77 -8.50 1.96 0.60
N ASN A 78 -9.41 2.41 -0.25
CA ASN A 78 -10.12 1.56 -1.21
C ASN A 78 -9.65 1.90 -2.62
N ILE A 79 -9.20 0.89 -3.37
CA ILE A 79 -8.76 1.01 -4.77
C ILE A 79 -9.87 0.43 -5.65
N TYR A 80 -10.25 1.14 -6.71
CA TYR A 80 -11.33 0.79 -7.64
C TYR A 80 -10.82 0.67 -9.08
#